data_AF-A0A286NVV9-F1
#
_entry.id   AF-A0A286NVV9-F1
#
_cell.length_a   1.000
_cell.length_b   1.000
_cell.length_c   1.000
_cell.angle_alpha   90.00
_cell.angle_beta   90.00
_cell.angle_gamma   90.00
#
_symmetry.space_group_name_H-M   'P 1'
#
loop_
_entity.id
_entity.type
_entity.pdbx_description
1 polymer ?
#
loop_
_entity_poly.entity_id
_entity_poly.type
_entity_poly.pdbx_seq_one_letter_code
_entity_poly.pdbx_strand_id
1 'polypeptide(L)'
;MDHTLDDEGRLSVTGKTRGLYRYVDFTRMAEDLYRWTEETIRTEFRDELDFIVRYRKAREKLDNLVDMPDTARNRFVQFCLQNGGRLSKGKRTRYFSTLTDAEIKALEKVVRDDLMPRDGPRVK
;
A
#
# COMPACT_ATOMS: atom_id res chain seq x y z
N MET A 1 -0.61 2.81 -47.82
CA MET A 1 -0.52 3.07 -46.37
C MET A 1 0.56 4.11 -46.17
N ASP A 2 0.30 5.16 -45.40
CA ASP A 2 1.21 6.30 -45.23
C ASP A 2 2.33 6.03 -44.20
N HIS A 3 2.62 4.76 -43.89
CA HIS A 3 3.72 4.38 -43.02
C HIS A 3 4.31 3.01 -43.38
N THR A 4 5.58 2.81 -43.04
CA THR A 4 6.31 1.54 -43.15
C THR A 4 7.12 1.30 -41.89
N LEU A 5 7.21 0.04 -41.45
CA LEU A 5 8.08 -0.41 -40.36
C LEU A 5 9.15 -1.31 -40.98
N ASP A 6 10.43 -1.06 -40.70
CA ASP A 6 11.51 -1.94 -41.18
C ASP A 6 11.85 -3.05 -40.18
N ASP A 7 12.74 -3.96 -40.58
CA ASP A 7 13.16 -5.12 -39.79
C ASP A 7 13.91 -4.74 -38.50
N GLU A 8 14.31 -3.47 -38.36
CA GLU A 8 14.96 -2.89 -37.19
C GLU A 8 13.95 -2.15 -36.28
N GLY A 9 12.66 -2.19 -36.62
CA GLY A 9 11.58 -1.57 -35.87
C GLY A 9 11.46 -0.05 -36.08
N ARG A 10 12.09 0.53 -37.11
CA ARG A 10 12.01 1.95 -37.40
C ARG A 10 10.73 2.27 -38.16
N LEU A 11 9.89 3.13 -37.57
CA LEU A 11 8.66 3.61 -38.19
C LEU A 11 8.94 4.83 -39.08
N SER A 12 8.71 4.69 -40.38
CA SER A 12 8.72 5.78 -41.34
C SER A 12 7.30 6.18 -41.70
N VAL A 13 6.87 7.39 -41.33
CA VAL A 13 5.54 7.93 -41.67
C VAL A 13 5.67 8.99 -42.75
N THR A 14 4.98 8.81 -43.87
CA THR A 14 4.92 9.74 -45.00
C THR A 14 3.50 10.33 -45.12
N GLY A 15 3.25 11.22 -46.09
CA GLY A 15 1.90 11.75 -46.33
C GLY A 15 1.40 12.77 -45.30
N LYS A 16 0.07 12.90 -45.19
CA LYS A 16 -0.61 14.01 -44.48
C LYS A 16 -0.45 13.96 -42.95
N THR A 17 -0.19 12.78 -42.39
CA THR A 17 -0.09 12.56 -40.94
C THR A 17 1.34 12.69 -40.41
N ARG A 18 2.35 12.88 -41.27
CA ARG A 18 3.77 13.04 -40.87
C ARG A 18 3.97 14.09 -39.77
N GLY A 19 3.21 15.19 -39.81
CA GLY A 19 3.28 16.25 -38.81
C GLY A 19 2.90 15.78 -37.40
N LEU A 20 1.92 14.88 -37.29
CA LEU A 20 1.44 14.33 -36.02
C LEU A 20 2.50 13.46 -35.32
N TYR A 21 3.44 12.88 -36.07
CA TYR A 21 4.52 12.06 -35.54
C TYR A 21 5.80 12.84 -35.31
N ARG A 22 6.07 13.87 -36.13
CA ARG A 22 7.29 14.70 -36.01
C ARG A 22 7.18 15.75 -34.91
N TYR A 23 5.99 16.32 -34.72
CA TYR A 23 5.73 17.37 -33.74
C TYR A 23 4.46 17.03 -32.95
N VAL A 24 4.47 15.88 -32.30
CA VAL A 24 3.35 15.47 -31.48
C VAL A 24 3.22 16.42 -30.29
N ASP A 25 2.04 17.02 -30.14
CA ASP A 25 1.74 17.82 -28.98
C ASP A 25 1.16 16.92 -27.88
N PHE A 26 2.00 16.57 -26.92
CA PHE A 26 1.61 15.82 -25.72
C PHE A 26 1.38 16.71 -24.50
N THR A 27 1.27 18.03 -24.68
CA THR A 27 1.08 18.97 -23.57
C THR A 27 -0.08 18.55 -22.69
N ARG A 28 -1.22 18.18 -23.29
CA ARG A 28 -2.39 17.76 -22.53
C ARG A 28 -2.15 16.48 -21.72
N MET A 29 -1.50 15.47 -22.31
CA MET A 29 -1.19 14.22 -21.62
C MET A 29 -0.23 14.45 -20.45
N ALA A 30 0.76 15.32 -20.62
CA ALA A 30 1.69 15.69 -19.56
C ALA A 30 0.97 16.42 -18.42
N GLU A 31 0.13 17.41 -18.72
CA GLU A 31 -0.67 18.13 -17.73
C GLU A 31 -1.61 17.20 -16.95
N ASP A 32 -2.27 16.29 -17.65
CA ASP A 32 -3.18 15.32 -17.02
C ASP A 32 -2.41 14.38 -16.08
N LEU A 33 -1.23 13.89 -16.50
CA LEU A 33 -0.36 13.08 -15.65
C LEU A 33 0.11 13.84 -14.41
N TYR A 34 0.52 15.10 -14.56
CA TYR A 34 0.94 15.94 -13.43
C TYR A 34 -0.20 16.16 -12.44
N ARG A 35 -1.40 16.46 -12.93
CA ARG A 35 -2.58 16.65 -12.08
C ARG A 35 -2.90 15.40 -11.26
N TRP A 36 -2.92 14.22 -11.88
CA TRP A 36 -3.17 12.97 -11.16
C TRP A 36 -2.06 12.67 -10.14
N THR A 37 -0.80 12.92 -10.50
CA THR A 37 0.33 12.73 -9.58
C THR A 37 0.20 13.63 -8.36
N GLU A 38 -0.16 14.91 -8.55
CA GLU A 38 -0.39 15.84 -7.45
C GLU A 38 -1.55 15.37 -6.56
N GLU A 39 -2.65 14.92 -7.17
CA GLU A 39 -3.81 14.40 -6.44
C GLU A 39 -3.41 13.20 -5.57
N THR A 40 -2.79 12.17 -6.14
CA THR A 40 -2.31 10.98 -5.41
C THR A 40 -1.38 11.34 -4.24
N ILE A 41 -0.43 12.27 -4.44
CA ILE A 41 0.47 12.71 -3.37
C ILE A 41 -0.30 13.39 -2.24
N ARG A 42 -1.32 14.19 -2.56
CA ARG A 42 -2.05 14.99 -1.57
C ARG A 42 -3.11 14.19 -0.82
N THR A 43 -3.76 13.24 -1.48
CA THR A 43 -4.92 12.51 -0.95
C THR A 43 -4.56 11.09 -0.52
N GLU A 44 -3.97 10.29 -1.39
CA GLU A 44 -3.75 8.86 -1.14
C GLU A 44 -2.52 8.61 -0.25
N PHE A 45 -1.42 9.32 -0.49
CA PHE A 45 -0.18 9.09 0.27
C PHE A 45 -0.27 9.55 1.72
N ARG A 46 -1.15 10.50 2.05
CA ARG A 46 -1.31 10.98 3.43
C ARG A 46 -1.72 9.85 4.36
N ASP A 47 -2.74 9.08 3.98
CA ASP A 47 -3.26 7.98 4.80
C ASP A 47 -2.24 6.84 4.93
N GLU A 48 -1.48 6.57 3.86
CA GLU A 48 -0.40 5.58 3.87
C GLU A 48 0.76 6.00 4.78
N LEU A 49 1.20 7.26 4.70
CA LEU A 49 2.25 7.80 5.56
C LEU A 49 1.82 7.79 7.03
N ASP A 50 0.58 8.19 7.32
CA ASP A 50 0.02 8.11 8.67
C ASP A 50 -0.06 6.67 9.17
N PHE A 51 -0.36 5.71 8.31
CA PHE A 51 -0.28 4.29 8.65
C PHE A 51 1.16 3.85 8.96
N ILE A 52 2.15 4.24 8.16
CA ILE A 52 3.57 3.91 8.40
C ILE A 52 4.04 4.46 9.74
N VAL A 53 3.69 5.70 10.08
CA VAL A 53 4.04 6.32 11.37
C VAL A 53 3.37 5.56 12.54
N ARG A 54 2.08 5.24 12.41
CA ARG A 54 1.36 4.44 13.41
C ARG A 54 1.96 3.04 13.56
N TYR A 55 2.37 2.42 12.47
CA TYR A 55 3.00 1.09 12.48
C TYR A 55 4.31 1.08 13.25
N ARG A 56 5.17 2.09 13.07
CA ARG A 56 6.42 2.20 13.85
C ARG A 56 6.14 2.28 15.35
N LYS A 57 5.18 3.12 15.76
CA LYS A 57 4.79 3.27 17.18
C LYS A 57 4.17 1.98 17.75
N ALA A 58 3.30 1.34 16.99
CA ALA A 58 2.69 0.07 17.40
C ALA A 58 3.75 -1.00 17.59
N ARG A 59 4.75 -1.07 16.68
CA ARG A 59 5.84 -2.03 16.76
C ARG A 59 6.64 -1.89 18.05
N GLU A 60 7.04 -0.68 18.43
CA GLU A 60 7.72 -0.42 19.71
C GLU A 60 6.88 -0.89 20.91
N LYS A 61 5.56 -0.68 20.89
CA LYS A 61 4.67 -1.17 21.96
C LYS A 61 4.58 -2.69 21.99
N LEU A 62 4.53 -3.36 20.83
CA LEU A 62 4.52 -4.82 20.74
C LEU A 62 5.86 -5.40 21.26
N ASP A 63 6.99 -4.76 20.96
CA ASP A 63 8.33 -5.14 21.43
C ASP A 63 8.43 -5.12 22.95
N ASN A 64 7.81 -4.12 23.59
CA ASN A 64 7.79 -4.01 25.05
C ASN A 64 6.85 -4.99 25.76
N LEU A 65 5.88 -5.57 25.04
CA LEU A 65 4.91 -6.51 25.61
C LEU A 65 5.42 -7.94 25.61
N VAL A 66 6.01 -8.38 24.50
CA VAL A 66 6.43 -9.76 24.29
C VAL A 66 7.68 -9.79 23.41
N ASP A 67 8.70 -10.52 23.87
CA ASP A 67 9.85 -10.86 23.05
C ASP A 67 9.50 -11.98 22.06
N MET A 68 9.61 -11.69 20.76
CA MET A 68 9.37 -12.66 19.71
C MET A 68 10.14 -12.28 18.43
N PRO A 69 10.43 -13.26 17.56
CA PRO A 69 11.04 -12.98 16.27
C PRO A 69 10.21 -12.00 15.44
N ASP A 70 10.87 -11.10 14.73
CA ASP A 70 10.26 -10.08 13.86
C ASP A 70 9.22 -10.67 12.88
N THR A 71 9.51 -11.85 12.32
CA THR A 71 8.62 -12.54 11.39
C THR A 71 7.33 -13.01 12.07
N ALA A 72 7.40 -13.44 13.34
CA ALA A 72 6.23 -13.84 14.12
C ALA A 72 5.36 -12.62 14.47
N ARG A 73 5.98 -11.50 14.83
CA ARG A 73 5.32 -10.22 15.12
C ARG A 73 4.58 -9.67 13.91
N ASN A 74 5.26 -9.59 12.77
CA ASN A 74 4.65 -9.14 11.51
C ASN A 74 3.46 -10.03 11.12
N ARG A 75 3.59 -11.35 11.31
CA ARG A 75 2.49 -12.30 11.10
C ARG A 75 1.33 -12.06 12.06
N PHE A 76 1.61 -11.79 13.33
CA PHE A 76 0.57 -11.48 14.34
C PHE A 76 -0.24 -10.27 13.92
N VAL A 77 0.44 -9.17 13.57
CA VAL A 77 -0.19 -7.92 13.13
C VAL A 77 -1.02 -8.17 11.87
N GLN A 78 -0.46 -8.84 10.86
CA GLN A 78 -1.17 -9.16 9.62
C GLN A 78 -2.45 -9.97 9.89
N PHE A 79 -2.37 -10.98 10.74
CA PHE A 79 -3.54 -11.79 11.09
C PHE A 79 -4.61 -11.02 11.82
N CYS A 80 -4.23 -10.10 12.71
CA CYS A 80 -5.17 -9.24 13.41
C CYS A 80 -5.82 -8.24 12.46
N LEU A 81 -5.06 -7.59 11.57
CA LEU A 81 -5.60 -6.64 10.58
C LEU A 81 -6.61 -7.30 9.64
N GLN A 82 -6.34 -8.54 9.21
CA GLN A 82 -7.28 -9.33 8.39
C GLN A 82 -8.57 -9.74 9.12
N ASN A 83 -8.60 -9.65 10.45
CA ASN A 83 -9.68 -10.17 11.28
C ASN A 83 -10.13 -9.14 12.33
N GLY A 84 -10.31 -7.88 11.91
CA GLY A 84 -10.91 -6.82 12.73
C GLY A 84 -10.14 -6.52 14.02
N GLY A 85 -8.82 -6.63 13.99
CA GLY A 85 -7.95 -6.39 15.15
C GLY A 85 -7.94 -7.52 16.17
N ARG A 86 -8.28 -8.75 15.78
CA ARG A 86 -8.28 -9.93 16.66
C ARG A 86 -7.62 -11.13 16.01
N LEU A 87 -6.96 -11.96 16.79
CA LEU A 87 -6.40 -13.21 16.34
C LEU A 87 -7.46 -14.32 16.40
N SER A 88 -7.61 -15.10 15.32
CA SER A 88 -8.54 -16.23 15.34
C SER A 88 -8.02 -17.37 16.21
N LYS A 89 -8.93 -18.16 16.81
CA LYS A 89 -8.58 -19.29 17.69
C LYS A 89 -7.63 -20.28 17.00
N GLY A 90 -7.90 -20.63 15.73
CA GLY A 90 -7.06 -21.53 14.96
C GLY A 90 -5.65 -20.98 14.67
N LYS A 91 -5.55 -19.67 14.34
CA LYS A 91 -4.24 -19.03 14.12
C LYS A 91 -3.45 -18.92 15.43
N ARG A 92 -4.13 -18.68 16.56
CA ARG A 92 -3.52 -18.71 17.89
C ARG A 92 -2.89 -20.06 18.20
N THR A 93 -3.66 -21.14 18.11
CA THR A 93 -3.13 -22.49 18.43
C THR A 93 -2.01 -22.89 17.49
N ARG A 94 -2.08 -22.53 16.21
CA ARG A 94 -1.09 -22.95 15.20
C ARG A 94 0.22 -22.16 15.23
N TYR A 95 0.18 -20.87 15.52
CA TYR A 95 1.34 -19.98 15.36
C TYR A 95 1.80 -19.29 16.65
N PHE A 96 0.96 -19.25 17.68
CA PHE A 96 1.17 -18.48 18.90
C PHE A 96 0.77 -19.28 20.16
N SER A 97 0.99 -20.60 20.14
CA SER A 97 0.63 -21.50 21.25
C SER A 97 1.41 -21.22 22.54
N THR A 98 2.57 -20.58 22.43
CA THR A 98 3.42 -20.20 23.56
C THR A 98 2.95 -18.93 24.28
N LEU A 99 2.05 -18.16 23.67
CA LEU A 99 1.55 -16.91 24.24
C LEU A 99 0.34 -17.15 25.14
N THR A 100 0.36 -16.52 26.30
CA THR A 100 -0.73 -16.53 27.27
C THR A 100 -1.93 -15.72 26.77
N ASP A 101 -3.10 -15.97 27.35
CA ASP A 101 -4.30 -15.17 27.08
C ASP A 101 -4.09 -13.67 27.33
N ALA A 102 -3.33 -13.33 28.37
CA ALA A 102 -3.04 -11.96 28.75
C ALA A 102 -2.17 -11.26 27.70
N GLU A 103 -1.11 -11.92 27.25
CA GLU A 103 -0.22 -11.41 26.19
C GLU A 103 -0.97 -11.21 24.88
N ILE A 104 -1.76 -12.21 24.44
CA ILE A 104 -2.57 -12.09 23.23
C ILE A 104 -3.51 -10.90 23.33
N LYS A 105 -4.22 -10.74 24.45
CA LYS A 105 -5.16 -9.63 24.66
C LYS A 105 -4.46 -8.27 24.64
N ALA A 106 -3.26 -8.18 25.20
CA ALA A 106 -2.45 -6.97 25.19
C ALA A 106 -1.95 -6.62 23.77
N LEU A 107 -1.43 -7.60 23.04
CA LEU A 107 -0.97 -7.41 21.66
C LEU A 107 -2.13 -7.03 20.73
N GLU A 108 -3.28 -7.70 20.84
CA GLU A 108 -4.48 -7.34 20.07
C GLU A 108 -4.97 -5.92 20.38
N LYS A 109 -4.85 -5.49 21.64
CA LYS A 109 -5.22 -4.12 22.04
C LYS A 109 -4.34 -3.09 21.32
N VAL A 110 -3.03 -3.30 21.26
CA VAL A 110 -2.12 -2.41 20.50
C VAL A 110 -2.52 -2.34 19.03
N VAL A 111 -2.83 -3.48 18.40
CA VAL A 111 -3.28 -3.50 17.00
C VAL A 111 -4.57 -2.70 16.81
N ARG A 112 -5.55 -2.84 17.70
CA ARG A 112 -6.81 -2.07 17.61
C ARG A 112 -6.63 -0.58 17.83
N ASP A 113 -5.84 -0.21 18.84
CA ASP A 113 -5.72 1.20 19.26
C ASP A 113 -4.89 2.03 18.28
N ASP A 114 -3.84 1.41 17.70
CA ASP A 114 -2.85 2.10 16.89
C ASP A 114 -2.93 1.80 15.39
N LEU A 115 -3.36 0.60 14.98
CA LEU A 115 -3.24 0.16 13.58
C LEU A 115 -4.56 -0.01 12.84
N MET A 116 -5.69 -0.07 13.55
CA MET A 116 -6.98 -0.06 12.88
C MET A 116 -7.31 1.34 12.36
N PRO A 117 -7.95 1.44 11.19
CA PRO A 117 -8.50 2.70 10.74
C PRO A 117 -9.49 3.20 11.79
N ARG A 118 -9.23 4.38 12.35
CA ARG A 118 -10.24 5.12 13.10
C ARG A 118 -11.27 5.53 12.07
N ASP A 119 -12.53 5.15 12.24
CA ASP A 119 -13.59 5.44 11.28
C ASP A 119 -13.52 6.90 10.83
N GLY A 120 -12.98 7.08 9.63
CA GLY A 120 -12.93 8.31 8.84
C GLY A 120 -13.55 7.97 7.49
N PRO A 121 -14.17 8.96 6.81
CA PRO A 121 -15.05 8.67 5.70
C PRO A 121 -14.30 7.86 4.63
N ARG A 122 -14.85 6.69 4.30
CA ARG A 122 -14.41 5.96 3.10
C ARG A 122 -14.83 6.81 1.92
N VAL A 123 -13.92 7.65 1.43
CA VAL A 123 -14.11 8.32 0.15
C VAL A 123 -14.17 7.20 -0.89
N LYS A 124 -15.30 7.17 -1.58
CA LYS A 124 -15.70 6.12 -2.52
C LYS A 124 -15.20 6.45 -3.91
#